data_AF-A0A2T6D1H7-F1
#
_entry.id   AF-A0A2T6D1H7-F1
#
_cell.length_a   1.000
_cell.length_b   1.000
_cell.length_c   1.000
_cell.angle_alpha   90.00
_cell.angle_beta   90.00
_cell.angle_gamma   90.00
#
_symmetry.space_group_name_H-M   'P 1'
#
loop_
_entity.id
_entity.type
_entity.pdbx_description
1 polymer ?
#
loop_
_entity_poly.entity_id
_entity_poly.type
_entity_poly.pdbx_seq_one_letter_code
_entity_poly.pdbx_strand_id
1 'polypeptide(L)'
;MSSFSPELTPADEILVDQARRGDLRALDTLLRRHQAWVFNLALRMVWRRDLAEDATQEILIKATTHLAAFEGRCRFSIWLYRIAANHLLNVRHSEMEERKMTFRDMGQSLDECLDMELADPRSLPIETGLLVEEAKLGCITAMLMCLDRSQRLAFILGEILGVPSEVGGEVMEISRENFRQLLSRARHDLYQFMNEKCGLVNEANPCRCTKKAAAFMKQGWLDPDNRQFTDMRMASVREVAPDRLAELCEIDRAHAEIYREAPFCEPREGASRLREILARSHFS
;
A
#
# COMPACT_ATOMS: atom_id res chain seq x y z
N MET A 1 -3.76 19.02 -3.25
CA MET A 1 -5.12 18.46 -3.42
C MET A 1 -5.20 17.20 -2.58
N SER A 2 -6.21 17.16 -1.71
CA SER A 2 -6.46 16.35 -0.51
C SER A 2 -5.43 15.30 -0.08
N SER A 3 -4.73 15.64 1.01
CA SER A 3 -4.30 14.66 2.02
C SER A 3 -5.50 13.78 2.36
N PHE A 4 -5.46 12.49 2.01
CA PHE A 4 -6.50 11.55 2.46
C PHE A 4 -6.22 11.21 3.93
N SER A 5 -6.50 12.20 4.78
CA SER A 5 -6.73 11.95 6.17
C SER A 5 -8.02 11.12 6.23
N PRO A 6 -8.07 9.97 6.93
CA PRO A 6 -9.33 9.27 7.21
C PRO A 6 -10.32 10.17 7.97
N GLU A 7 -9.93 11.38 8.32
CA GLU A 7 -10.78 12.45 8.80
C GLU A 7 -11.87 12.82 7.78
N LEU A 8 -13.07 12.36 8.13
CA LEU A 8 -14.30 13.15 8.16
C LEU A 8 -14.81 13.65 6.80
N THR A 9 -15.43 12.77 6.02
CA THR A 9 -16.46 13.17 5.05
C THR A 9 -17.85 12.91 5.64
N PRO A 10 -18.50 13.91 6.29
CA PRO A 10 -19.92 13.86 6.66
C PRO A 10 -20.84 13.47 5.50
N ALA A 11 -20.38 13.69 4.26
CA ALA A 11 -21.07 13.32 3.04
C ALA A 11 -21.25 11.79 2.87
N ASP A 12 -20.47 10.94 3.54
CA ASP A 12 -20.61 9.49 3.37
C ASP A 12 -21.88 8.96 4.04
N GLU A 13 -22.33 9.56 5.15
CA GLU A 13 -23.58 9.17 5.81
C GLU A 13 -24.78 9.36 4.89
N ILE A 14 -24.82 10.49 4.16
CA ILE A 14 -25.85 10.77 3.15
C ILE A 14 -25.79 9.74 2.01
N LEU A 15 -24.59 9.45 1.51
CA LEU A 15 -24.41 8.46 0.43
C LEU A 15 -24.79 7.06 0.89
N VAL A 16 -24.48 6.69 2.13
CA VAL A 16 -24.89 5.43 2.75
C VAL A 16 -26.41 5.33 2.81
N ASP A 17 -27.09 6.36 3.30
CA ASP A 17 -28.55 6.37 3.40
C ASP A 17 -29.24 6.27 2.04
N GLN A 18 -28.72 6.98 1.04
CA GLN A 18 -29.19 6.90 -0.34
C GLN A 18 -28.94 5.51 -0.95
N ALA A 19 -27.74 4.96 -0.78
CA ALA A 19 -27.38 3.63 -1.27
C ALA A 19 -28.24 2.52 -0.62
N ARG A 20 -28.53 2.62 0.68
CA ARG A 20 -29.43 1.69 1.40
C ARG A 20 -30.88 1.74 0.89
N ARG A 21 -31.29 2.85 0.27
CA ARG A 21 -32.61 3.01 -0.38
C ARG A 21 -32.60 2.60 -1.86
N GLY A 22 -31.49 2.03 -2.35
CA GLY A 22 -31.35 1.55 -3.72
C GLY A 22 -30.75 2.54 -4.71
N ASP A 23 -30.21 3.69 -4.26
CA ASP A 23 -29.51 4.62 -5.16
C ASP A 23 -28.13 4.06 -5.56
N LEU A 24 -28.07 3.48 -6.77
CA LEU A 24 -26.85 2.90 -7.33
C LEU A 24 -25.75 3.95 -7.59
N ARG A 25 -26.10 5.21 -7.84
CA ARG A 25 -25.10 6.28 -8.05
C ARG A 25 -24.46 6.68 -6.73
N ALA A 26 -25.26 6.73 -5.66
CA ALA A 26 -24.75 6.97 -4.32
C ALA A 26 -23.79 5.85 -3.88
N LEU A 27 -24.17 4.59 -4.15
CA LEU A 27 -23.32 3.43 -3.89
C LEU A 27 -21.99 3.48 -4.67
N ASP A 28 -22.04 3.71 -5.99
CA ASP A 28 -20.83 3.80 -6.83
C ASP A 28 -19.91 4.94 -6.35
N THR A 29 -20.47 6.10 -6.01
CA THR A 29 -19.71 7.24 -5.46
C THR A 29 -19.05 6.87 -4.13
N LEU A 30 -19.79 6.23 -3.23
CA LEU A 30 -19.29 5.79 -1.92
C LEU A 30 -18.14 4.80 -2.07
N LEU A 31 -18.29 3.76 -2.90
CA LEU A 31 -17.25 2.74 -3.10
C LEU A 31 -15.99 3.32 -3.76
N ARG A 32 -16.14 4.16 -4.79
CA ARG A 32 -15.00 4.81 -5.47
C ARG A 32 -14.14 5.64 -4.53
N ARG A 33 -14.76 6.38 -3.59
CA ARG A 33 -14.05 7.19 -2.60
C ARG A 33 -13.08 6.38 -1.75
N HIS A 34 -13.40 5.12 -1.46
CA HIS A 34 -12.58 4.28 -0.59
C HIS A 34 -11.78 3.21 -1.34
N GLN A 35 -12.05 3.00 -2.63
CA GLN A 35 -11.42 1.97 -3.45
C GLN A 35 -9.89 2.07 -3.47
N ALA A 36 -9.34 3.28 -3.67
CA ALA A 36 -7.90 3.47 -3.67
C ALA A 36 -7.28 3.09 -2.33
N TRP A 37 -7.92 3.44 -1.21
CA TRP A 37 -7.43 3.08 0.12
C TRP A 37 -7.41 1.56 0.32
N VAL A 38 -8.52 0.87 -0.01
CA VAL A 38 -8.63 -0.59 0.11
C VAL A 38 -7.58 -1.28 -0.75
N PHE A 39 -7.39 -0.80 -1.99
CA PHE A 39 -6.37 -1.33 -2.89
C PHE A 39 -4.95 -1.14 -2.34
N ASN A 40 -4.63 0.02 -1.78
CA ASN A 40 -3.30 0.28 -1.23
C ASN A 40 -2.99 -0.54 0.02
N LEU A 41 -4.01 -0.83 0.84
CA LEU A 41 -3.90 -1.77 1.94
C LEU A 41 -3.66 -3.19 1.42
N ALA A 42 -4.49 -3.64 0.47
CA ALA A 42 -4.39 -4.98 -0.13
C ALA A 42 -3.02 -5.20 -0.78
N LEU A 43 -2.55 -4.25 -1.60
CA LEU A 43 -1.27 -4.32 -2.30
C LEU A 43 -0.09 -4.54 -1.33
N ARG A 44 -0.09 -3.88 -0.17
CA ARG A 44 0.97 -4.03 0.82
C ARG A 44 0.82 -5.30 1.67
N MET A 45 -0.40 -5.83 1.77
CA MET A 45 -0.66 -7.09 2.46
C MET A 45 -0.26 -8.30 1.62
N VAL A 46 -0.56 -8.31 0.32
CA VAL A 46 -0.39 -9.48 -0.56
C VAL A 46 0.74 -9.35 -1.60
N TRP A 47 1.36 -8.16 -1.70
CA TRP A 47 2.43 -7.78 -2.64
C TRP A 47 2.03 -7.74 -4.11
N ARG A 48 1.31 -8.75 -4.57
CA ARG A 48 0.98 -8.95 -5.96
C ARG A 48 -0.20 -8.07 -6.36
N ARG A 49 0.00 -7.28 -7.41
CA ARG A 49 -1.01 -6.35 -7.93
C ARG A 49 -2.30 -7.07 -8.31
N ASP A 50 -2.21 -8.16 -9.07
CA ASP A 50 -3.36 -8.95 -9.50
C ASP A 50 -4.17 -9.47 -8.31
N LEU A 51 -3.48 -10.06 -7.32
CA LEU A 51 -4.12 -10.51 -6.08
C LEU A 51 -4.72 -9.35 -5.27
N ALA A 52 -4.08 -8.18 -5.28
CA ALA A 52 -4.59 -6.99 -4.61
C ALA A 52 -5.83 -6.42 -5.30
N GLU A 53 -5.88 -6.42 -6.64
CA GLU A 53 -7.04 -6.01 -7.42
C GLU A 53 -8.23 -6.96 -7.14
N ASP A 54 -7.99 -8.27 -7.12
CA ASP A 54 -9.00 -9.27 -6.79
C ASP A 54 -9.52 -9.11 -5.35
N ALA A 55 -8.61 -9.03 -4.36
CA ALA A 55 -8.99 -8.83 -2.95
C ALA A 55 -9.77 -7.52 -2.75
N THR A 56 -9.39 -6.45 -3.46
CA THR A 56 -10.12 -5.17 -3.42
C THR A 56 -11.55 -5.34 -3.93
N GLN A 57 -11.73 -6.03 -5.06
CA GLN A 57 -13.06 -6.29 -5.60
C GLN A 57 -13.90 -7.11 -4.61
N GLU A 58 -13.34 -8.18 -4.04
CA GLU A 58 -14.03 -9.00 -3.05
C GLU A 58 -14.45 -8.20 -1.81
N ILE A 59 -13.58 -7.31 -1.32
CA ILE A 59 -13.89 -6.42 -0.18
C ILE A 59 -15.04 -5.47 -0.52
N LEU A 60 -15.00 -4.82 -1.70
CA LEU A 60 -16.04 -3.88 -2.10
C LEU A 60 -17.38 -4.58 -2.36
N ILE A 61 -17.35 -5.82 -2.89
CA ILE A 61 -18.54 -6.67 -3.01
C ILE A 61 -19.11 -6.98 -1.63
N LYS A 62 -18.27 -7.43 -0.68
CA LYS A 62 -18.70 -7.69 0.71
C LYS A 62 -19.29 -6.46 1.37
N ALA A 63 -18.66 -5.30 1.20
CA ALA A 63 -19.18 -4.04 1.70
C ALA A 63 -20.55 -3.70 1.09
N THR A 64 -20.74 -3.94 -0.20
CA THR A 64 -22.03 -3.73 -0.87
C THR A 64 -23.10 -4.69 -0.31
N THR A 65 -22.80 -5.99 -0.22
CA THR A 65 -23.75 -7.00 0.25
C THR A 65 -24.13 -6.84 1.72
N HIS A 66 -23.25 -6.28 2.53
CA HIS A 66 -23.49 -6.04 3.96
C HIS A 66 -23.95 -4.62 4.28
N LEU A 67 -24.03 -3.72 3.30
CA LEU A 67 -24.38 -2.30 3.51
C LEU A 67 -25.74 -2.12 4.19
N ALA A 68 -26.72 -2.97 3.86
CA ALA A 68 -28.05 -2.92 4.48
C ALA A 68 -28.00 -3.13 6.02
N ALA A 69 -27.04 -3.94 6.49
CA ALA A 69 -26.82 -4.26 7.90
C ALA A 69 -25.92 -3.25 8.63
N PHE A 70 -25.41 -2.23 7.95
CA PHE A 70 -24.64 -1.17 8.59
C PHE A 70 -25.56 -0.28 9.44
N GLU A 71 -25.37 -0.31 10.76
CA GLU A 71 -26.22 0.36 11.75
C GLU A 71 -25.77 1.79 12.09
N GLY A 72 -24.69 2.30 11.48
CA GLY A 72 -24.18 3.65 11.78
C GLY A 72 -23.54 3.81 13.16
N ARG A 73 -23.23 2.70 13.88
CA ARG A 73 -22.56 2.73 15.20
C ARG A 73 -21.11 3.24 15.16
N CYS A 74 -20.51 3.28 13.97
CA CYS A 74 -19.22 3.88 13.69
C CYS A 74 -19.28 4.52 12.31
N ARG A 75 -18.24 5.27 11.93
CA ARG A 75 -18.16 5.85 10.58
C ARG A 75 -18.09 4.74 9.52
N PHE A 76 -18.70 4.97 8.36
CA PHE A 76 -18.69 4.01 7.25
C PHE A 76 -17.27 3.57 6.86
N SER A 77 -16.31 4.50 6.82
CA SER A 77 -14.92 4.20 6.53
C SER A 77 -14.33 3.15 7.50
N ILE A 78 -14.58 3.28 8.80
CA ILE A 78 -14.10 2.34 9.82
C ILE A 78 -14.74 0.96 9.59
N TRP A 79 -16.04 0.92 9.35
CA TRP A 79 -16.76 -0.32 9.06
C TRP A 79 -16.22 -1.03 7.80
N LEU A 80 -16.01 -0.29 6.72
CA LEU A 80 -15.41 -0.80 5.48
C LEU A 80 -13.98 -1.30 5.73
N TYR A 81 -13.19 -0.55 6.49
CA TYR A 81 -11.81 -0.92 6.77
C TYR A 81 -11.70 -2.15 7.69
N ARG A 82 -12.66 -2.39 8.58
CA ARG A 82 -12.79 -3.67 9.31
C ARG A 82 -13.03 -4.84 8.35
N ILE A 83 -13.93 -4.68 7.39
CA ILE A 83 -14.17 -5.70 6.36
C ILE A 83 -12.87 -5.97 5.58
N ALA A 84 -12.16 -4.91 5.19
CA ALA A 84 -10.88 -5.01 4.48
C ALA A 84 -9.81 -5.74 5.31
N ALA A 85 -9.60 -5.31 6.56
CA ALA A 85 -8.66 -5.92 7.49
C ALA A 85 -8.94 -7.41 7.69
N ASN A 86 -10.18 -7.76 8.03
CA ASN A 86 -10.60 -9.15 8.23
C ASN A 86 -10.44 -9.98 6.97
N HIS A 87 -10.78 -9.42 5.80
CA HIS A 87 -10.59 -10.14 4.55
C HIS A 87 -9.10 -10.41 4.27
N LEU A 88 -8.24 -9.41 4.42
CA LEU A 88 -6.81 -9.52 4.11
C LEU A 88 -6.04 -10.39 5.12
N LEU A 89 -6.50 -10.46 6.37
CA LEU A 89 -5.95 -11.41 7.34
C LEU A 89 -6.25 -12.87 6.96
N ASN A 90 -7.38 -13.12 6.29
CA ASN A 90 -7.89 -14.46 6.00
C ASN A 90 -7.79 -14.90 4.53
N VAL A 91 -7.41 -14.00 3.61
CA VAL A 91 -7.23 -14.34 2.20
C VAL A 91 -6.14 -15.40 2.04
N ARG A 92 -6.22 -16.24 1.00
CA ARG A 92 -5.18 -17.24 0.73
C ARG A 92 -3.80 -16.59 0.69
N HIS A 93 -2.81 -17.27 1.26
CA HIS A 93 -1.43 -16.80 1.25
C HIS A 93 -0.95 -16.68 -0.20
N SER A 94 -0.28 -15.58 -0.51
CA SER A 94 0.43 -15.47 -1.78
C SER A 94 1.59 -16.48 -1.82
N GLU A 95 2.08 -16.83 -3.01
CA GLU A 95 3.26 -17.70 -3.16
C GLU A 95 4.47 -17.21 -2.35
N MET A 96 4.63 -15.89 -2.21
CA MET A 96 5.70 -15.29 -1.39
C MET A 96 5.46 -15.49 0.10
N GLU A 97 4.23 -15.39 0.57
CA GLU A 97 3.89 -15.67 1.98
C GLU A 97 4.02 -17.16 2.31
N GLU A 98 3.74 -18.05 1.35
CA GLU A 98 3.92 -19.50 1.52
C GLU A 98 5.40 -19.88 1.70
N ARG A 99 6.34 -19.08 1.17
CA ARG A 99 7.78 -19.25 1.41
C ARG A 99 8.19 -18.98 2.86
N LYS A 100 7.35 -18.32 3.65
CA LYS A 100 7.61 -17.97 5.07
C LYS A 100 8.97 -17.33 5.30
N MET A 101 9.33 -16.40 4.42
CA MET A 101 10.61 -15.70 4.47
C MET A 101 10.76 -14.96 5.81
N THR A 102 11.84 -15.18 6.53
CA THR A 102 12.17 -14.46 7.77
C THR A 102 13.13 -13.30 7.50
N PHE A 103 13.31 -12.40 8.48
CA PHE A 103 14.35 -11.36 8.40
C PHE A 103 15.75 -11.95 8.21
N ARG A 104 16.02 -13.15 8.75
CA ARG A 104 17.29 -13.84 8.55
C ARG A 104 17.48 -14.25 7.10
N ASP A 105 16.46 -14.88 6.50
CA ASP A 105 16.51 -15.34 5.11
C ASP A 105 16.66 -14.17 4.14
N MET A 106 15.94 -13.06 4.41
CA MET A 106 16.08 -11.83 3.65
C MET A 106 17.50 -11.24 3.80
N GLY A 107 18.04 -11.23 5.01
CA GLY A 107 19.41 -10.75 5.28
C GLY A 107 20.45 -11.55 4.49
N GLN A 108 20.33 -12.88 4.48
CA GLN A 108 21.21 -13.74 3.69
C GLN A 108 21.08 -13.46 2.19
N SER A 109 19.85 -13.31 1.68
CA SER A 109 19.60 -12.98 0.27
C SER A 109 20.24 -11.65 -0.12
N LEU A 110 20.24 -10.65 0.77
CA LEU A 110 20.90 -9.36 0.54
C LEU A 110 22.44 -9.46 0.57
N ASP A 111 22.99 -10.31 1.43
CA ASP A 111 24.43 -10.54 1.54
C ASP A 111 24.97 -11.27 0.29
N GLU A 112 24.23 -12.25 -0.22
CA GLU A 112 24.55 -13.00 -1.45
C GLU A 112 24.35 -12.16 -2.72
N CYS A 113 23.52 -11.13 -2.66
CA CYS A 113 23.28 -10.19 -3.74
C CYS A 113 24.49 -9.26 -3.91
N LEU A 114 25.43 -9.63 -4.79
CA LEU A 114 26.62 -8.85 -5.06
C LEU A 114 26.28 -7.46 -5.62
N ASP A 115 27.08 -6.46 -5.24
CA ASP A 115 27.02 -5.13 -5.83
C ASP A 115 27.30 -5.23 -7.34
N MET A 116 26.45 -4.60 -8.14
CA MET A 116 26.59 -4.52 -9.59
C MET A 116 26.35 -3.07 -10.03
N GLU A 117 27.22 -2.57 -10.89
CA GLU A 117 27.00 -1.28 -11.51
C GLU A 117 25.79 -1.36 -12.45
N LEU A 118 24.95 -0.33 -12.42
CA LEU A 118 23.89 -0.16 -13.39
C LEU A 118 24.52 0.06 -14.78
N ALA A 119 23.92 -0.53 -15.81
CA ALA A 119 24.30 -0.30 -17.19
C ALA A 119 24.20 1.20 -17.53
N ASP A 120 24.81 1.61 -18.65
CA ASP A 120 24.75 3.00 -19.13
C ASP A 120 23.31 3.51 -19.04
N PRO A 121 23.05 4.66 -18.37
CA PRO A 121 21.72 5.25 -18.26
C PRO A 121 20.95 5.36 -19.59
N ARG A 122 21.65 5.46 -20.73
CA ARG A 122 21.05 5.51 -22.08
C ARG A 122 20.53 4.16 -22.59
N SER A 123 20.99 3.06 -21.99
CA SER A 123 20.61 1.69 -22.33
C SER A 123 19.50 1.14 -21.42
N LEU A 124 19.18 1.84 -20.34
CA LEU A 124 18.12 1.48 -19.41
C LEU A 124 16.77 1.98 -19.93
N PRO A 125 15.68 1.21 -19.72
CA PRO A 125 14.34 1.61 -20.15
C PRO A 125 13.80 2.81 -19.36
N ILE A 126 14.40 3.11 -18.19
CA ILE A 126 14.02 4.22 -17.32
C ILE A 126 15.23 4.89 -16.67
N GLU A 127 15.02 6.10 -16.14
CA GLU A 127 16.03 6.85 -15.40
C GLU A 127 16.55 6.07 -14.19
N THR A 128 17.86 6.11 -14.00
CA THR A 128 18.58 5.42 -12.92
C THR A 128 18.01 5.75 -11.53
N GLY A 129 17.60 7.00 -11.29
CA GLY A 129 16.99 7.42 -10.03
C GLY A 129 15.70 6.67 -9.71
N LEU A 130 14.84 6.45 -10.71
CA LEU A 130 13.57 5.73 -10.55
C LEU A 130 13.79 4.24 -10.27
N LEU A 131 14.81 3.63 -10.87
CA LEU A 131 15.20 2.24 -10.55
C LEU A 131 15.63 2.09 -9.10
N VAL A 132 16.38 3.07 -8.60
CA VAL A 132 16.84 3.06 -7.21
C VAL A 132 15.67 3.25 -6.25
N GLU A 133 14.69 4.08 -6.59
CA GLU A 133 13.46 4.20 -5.80
C GLU A 133 12.61 2.92 -5.84
N GLU A 134 12.46 2.28 -6.99
CA GLU A 134 11.78 0.98 -7.10
C GLU A 134 12.50 -0.08 -6.24
N ALA A 135 13.84 -0.11 -6.25
CA ALA A 135 14.62 -1.00 -5.41
C ALA A 135 14.40 -0.75 -3.91
N LYS A 136 14.32 0.52 -3.48
CA LYS A 136 13.99 0.88 -2.08
C LYS A 136 12.60 0.39 -1.69
N LEU A 137 11.60 0.63 -2.54
CA LEU A 137 10.21 0.21 -2.30
C LEU A 137 10.07 -1.31 -2.29
N GLY A 138 10.77 -2.01 -3.18
CA GLY A 138 10.88 -3.47 -3.17
C GLY A 138 11.48 -4.00 -1.87
N CYS A 139 12.57 -3.40 -1.37
CA CYS A 139 13.16 -3.78 -0.07
C CYS A 139 12.19 -3.55 1.10
N ILE A 140 11.49 -2.42 1.15
CA ILE A 140 10.50 -2.16 2.22
C ILE A 140 9.40 -3.20 2.19
N THR A 141 8.88 -3.49 1.00
CA THR A 141 7.82 -4.48 0.86
C THR A 141 8.35 -5.88 1.27
N ALA A 142 9.62 -6.21 0.96
CA ALA A 142 10.29 -7.48 1.34
C ALA A 142 10.30 -7.66 2.85
N MET A 143 10.68 -6.61 3.57
CA MET A 143 10.69 -6.61 5.03
C MET A 143 9.29 -6.80 5.61
N LEU A 144 8.24 -6.21 4.99
CA LEU A 144 6.86 -6.42 5.44
C LEU A 144 6.44 -7.89 5.31
N MET A 145 6.94 -8.62 4.32
CA MET A 145 6.63 -10.06 4.18
C MET A 145 7.28 -10.92 5.26
N CYS A 146 8.34 -10.42 5.92
CA CYS A 146 8.97 -11.09 7.05
C CYS A 146 8.18 -10.99 8.35
N LEU A 147 7.24 -10.05 8.44
CA LEU A 147 6.30 -9.94 9.56
C LEU A 147 5.15 -10.93 9.42
N ASP A 148 4.60 -11.35 10.56
CA ASP A 148 3.29 -12.00 10.58
C ASP A 148 2.20 -11.03 10.09
N ARG A 149 1.07 -11.57 9.61
CA ARG A 149 0.01 -10.75 9.00
C ARG A 149 -0.59 -9.71 9.94
N SER A 150 -0.66 -9.99 11.24
CA SER A 150 -1.22 -9.04 12.22
C SER A 150 -0.26 -7.89 12.48
N GLN A 151 1.03 -8.18 12.65
CA GLN A 151 2.10 -7.17 12.72
C GLN A 151 2.18 -6.34 11.43
N ARG A 152 2.15 -7.00 10.27
CA ARG A 152 2.17 -6.35 8.95
C ARG A 152 1.00 -5.39 8.79
N LEU A 153 -0.22 -5.85 9.09
CA LEU A 153 -1.42 -5.02 9.01
C LEU A 153 -1.34 -3.83 9.97
N ALA A 154 -0.94 -4.05 11.23
CA ALA A 154 -0.77 -2.97 12.19
C ALA A 154 0.25 -1.93 11.72
N PHE A 155 1.39 -2.38 11.15
CA PHE A 155 2.42 -1.50 10.59
C PHE A 155 1.92 -0.69 9.40
N ILE A 156 1.24 -1.33 8.44
CA ILE A 156 0.69 -0.64 7.27
C ILE A 156 -0.34 0.41 7.71
N LEU A 157 -1.25 0.05 8.61
CA LEU A 157 -2.24 0.97 9.15
C LEU A 157 -1.57 2.16 9.87
N GLY A 158 -0.69 1.89 10.83
CA GLY A 158 -0.11 2.91 11.71
C GLY A 158 0.96 3.78 11.05
N GLU A 159 1.95 3.19 10.38
CA GLU A 159 3.10 3.93 9.84
C GLU A 159 2.88 4.41 8.41
N ILE A 160 2.27 3.58 7.56
CA ILE A 160 2.18 3.88 6.12
C ILE A 160 0.92 4.67 5.80
N LEU A 161 -0.23 4.25 6.34
CA LEU A 161 -1.52 4.90 6.13
C LEU A 161 -1.82 5.97 7.20
N GLY A 162 -0.98 6.07 8.24
CA GLY A 162 -1.06 7.11 9.26
C GLY A 162 -2.35 7.07 10.09
N VAL A 163 -3.01 5.92 10.23
CA VAL A 163 -4.23 5.86 11.05
C VAL A 163 -3.87 5.97 12.55
N PRO A 164 -4.60 6.80 13.32
CA PRO A 164 -4.43 6.88 14.77
C PRO A 164 -4.67 5.51 15.44
N SER A 165 -4.04 5.26 16.59
CA SER A 165 -4.11 3.96 17.27
C SER A 165 -5.51 3.56 17.72
N GLU A 166 -6.39 4.54 17.97
CA GLU A 166 -7.81 4.36 18.27
C GLU A 166 -8.50 3.72 17.07
N VAL A 167 -8.34 4.34 15.89
CA VAL A 167 -8.90 3.85 14.63
C VAL A 167 -8.25 2.53 14.21
N GLY A 168 -6.93 2.39 14.38
CA GLY A 168 -6.21 1.15 14.08
C GLY A 168 -6.71 -0.04 14.92
N GLY A 169 -6.92 0.17 16.23
CA GLY A 169 -7.52 -0.83 17.12
C GLY A 169 -8.95 -1.18 16.71
N GLU A 170 -9.76 -0.18 16.37
CA GLU A 170 -11.10 -0.40 15.85
C GLU A 170 -11.10 -1.19 14.53
N VAL A 171 -10.23 -0.86 13.58
CA VAL A 171 -10.13 -1.53 12.27
C VAL A 171 -9.69 -2.98 12.42
N MET A 172 -8.76 -3.26 13.33
CA MET A 172 -8.26 -4.61 13.61
C MET A 172 -9.10 -5.38 14.64
N GLU A 173 -10.17 -4.78 15.16
CA GLU A 173 -11.04 -5.37 16.19
C GLU A 173 -10.29 -5.83 17.46
N ILE A 174 -9.30 -5.03 17.89
CA ILE A 174 -8.51 -5.23 19.11
C ILE A 174 -8.50 -3.97 19.97
N SER A 175 -8.03 -4.07 21.21
CA SER A 175 -7.86 -2.88 22.04
C SER A 175 -6.80 -1.94 21.45
N ARG A 176 -6.99 -0.62 21.64
CA ARG A 176 -6.00 0.41 21.30
C ARG A 176 -4.61 0.07 21.83
N GLU A 177 -4.54 -0.46 23.05
CA GLU A 177 -3.27 -0.84 23.68
C GLU A 177 -2.62 -2.04 22.96
N ASN A 178 -3.39 -3.07 22.61
CA ASN A 178 -2.87 -4.20 21.84
C ASN A 178 -2.38 -3.77 20.46
N PHE A 179 -3.11 -2.87 19.78
CA PHE A 179 -2.66 -2.27 18.51
C PHE A 179 -1.31 -1.55 18.66
N ARG A 180 -1.16 -0.70 19.68
CA ARG A 180 0.10 0.01 19.96
C ARG A 180 1.25 -0.95 20.20
N GLN A 181 1.00 -2.04 20.93
CA GLN A 181 2.01 -3.06 21.19
C GLN A 181 2.40 -3.83 19.93
N LEU A 182 1.44 -4.24 19.09
CA LEU A 182 1.72 -4.88 17.79
C LEU A 182 2.54 -3.97 16.87
N LEU A 183 2.12 -2.71 16.75
CA LEU A 183 2.81 -1.70 15.96
C LEU A 183 4.23 -1.46 16.47
N SER A 184 4.41 -1.37 17.79
CA SER A 184 5.72 -1.19 18.40
C SER A 184 6.65 -2.38 18.13
N ARG A 185 6.14 -3.61 18.19
CA ARG A 185 6.90 -4.82 17.84
C ARG A 185 7.31 -4.81 16.38
N ALA A 186 6.37 -4.56 15.47
CA ALA A 186 6.65 -4.49 14.03
C ALA A 186 7.71 -3.42 13.71
N ARG A 187 7.63 -2.22 14.30
CA ARG A 187 8.65 -1.17 14.17
C ARG A 187 10.02 -1.63 14.66
N HIS A 188 10.06 -2.29 15.81
CA HIS A 188 11.32 -2.78 16.39
C HIS A 188 11.98 -3.80 15.46
N ASP A 189 11.23 -4.79 14.97
CA ASP A 189 11.73 -5.85 14.11
C ASP A 189 12.29 -5.28 12.78
N LEU A 190 11.56 -4.36 12.15
CA LEU A 190 12.03 -3.68 10.93
C LEU A 190 13.26 -2.82 11.20
N TYR A 191 13.24 -2.03 12.28
CA TYR A 191 14.36 -1.16 12.62
C TYR A 191 15.63 -1.95 12.91
N GLN A 192 15.52 -3.04 13.68
CA GLN A 192 16.66 -3.90 14.00
C GLN A 192 17.30 -4.44 12.71
N PHE A 193 16.49 -5.01 11.80
CA PHE A 193 16.97 -5.51 10.53
C PHE A 193 17.64 -4.40 9.69
N MET A 194 17.00 -3.23 9.57
CA MET A 194 17.56 -2.12 8.81
C MET A 194 18.87 -1.59 9.42
N ASN A 195 18.96 -1.51 10.75
CA ASN A 195 20.16 -1.05 11.44
C ASN A 195 21.34 -2.01 11.25
N GLU A 196 21.09 -3.30 11.08
CA GLU A 196 22.10 -4.33 10.81
C GLU A 196 22.48 -4.46 9.33
N LYS A 197 21.56 -4.18 8.39
CA LYS A 197 21.75 -4.48 6.96
C LYS A 197 21.73 -3.28 6.04
N CYS A 198 20.92 -2.26 6.32
CA CYS A 198 20.63 -1.16 5.39
C CYS A 198 21.61 0.00 5.56
N GLY A 199 22.28 0.39 4.47
CA GLY A 199 23.19 1.54 4.44
C GLY A 199 22.52 2.90 4.53
N LEU A 200 21.20 2.98 4.30
CA LEU A 200 20.42 4.21 4.44
C LEU A 200 20.09 4.52 5.92
N VAL A 201 20.08 3.49 6.77
CA VAL A 201 19.79 3.62 8.20
C VAL A 201 21.08 3.66 9.01
N ASN A 202 22.05 2.83 8.65
CA ASN A 202 23.37 2.82 9.28
C ASN A 202 24.45 2.79 8.20
N GLU A 203 25.19 3.89 8.09
CA GLU A 203 26.19 4.11 7.05
C GLU A 203 27.32 3.07 7.04
N ALA A 204 27.58 2.43 8.19
CA ALA A 204 28.59 1.37 8.32
C ALA A 204 28.22 0.08 7.58
N ASN A 205 26.94 -0.15 7.28
CA ASN A 205 26.49 -1.33 6.55
C ASN A 205 26.88 -1.25 5.07
N PRO A 206 27.14 -2.37 4.37
CA PRO A 206 27.58 -2.35 2.97
C PRO A 206 26.46 -2.11 1.95
N CYS A 207 25.19 -2.39 2.30
CA CYS A 207 24.08 -2.31 1.35
C CYS A 207 23.88 -0.90 0.79
N ARG A 208 23.85 -0.75 -0.54
CA ARG A 208 23.51 0.50 -1.23
C ARG A 208 22.53 0.21 -2.36
N CYS A 209 21.34 0.79 -2.33
CA CYS A 209 20.30 0.57 -3.37
C CYS A 209 20.81 0.93 -4.77
N THR A 210 21.65 1.97 -4.89
CA THR A 210 22.32 2.37 -6.14
C THR A 210 23.22 1.29 -6.74
N LYS A 211 23.81 0.44 -5.89
CA LYS A 211 24.70 -0.67 -6.30
C LYS A 211 23.99 -2.02 -6.35
N LYS A 212 22.80 -2.14 -5.74
CA LYS A 212 22.03 -3.40 -5.73
C LYS A 212 20.88 -3.42 -6.72
N ALA A 213 20.43 -2.27 -7.23
CA ALA A 213 19.32 -2.22 -8.19
C ALA A 213 19.54 -3.11 -9.42
N ALA A 214 20.75 -3.09 -10.01
CA ALA A 214 21.12 -3.99 -11.10
C ALA A 214 21.03 -5.47 -10.71
N ALA A 215 21.48 -5.81 -9.50
CA ALA A 215 21.47 -7.19 -9.02
C ALA A 215 20.04 -7.66 -8.72
N PHE A 216 19.19 -6.79 -8.20
CA PHE A 216 17.76 -7.05 -8.02
C PHE A 216 17.06 -7.32 -9.34
N MET A 217 17.39 -6.57 -10.41
CA MET A 217 16.88 -6.85 -11.75
C MET A 217 17.30 -8.24 -12.24
N LYS A 218 18.59 -8.56 -12.11
CA LYS A 218 19.12 -9.87 -12.53
C LYS A 218 18.49 -11.05 -11.77
N GLN A 219 18.15 -10.85 -10.50
CA GLN A 219 17.48 -11.84 -9.66
C GLN A 219 15.95 -11.87 -9.85
N GLY A 220 15.39 -10.98 -10.68
CA GLY A 220 13.95 -10.87 -10.91
C GLY A 220 13.16 -10.26 -9.74
N TRP A 221 13.83 -9.59 -8.80
CA TRP A 221 13.19 -8.88 -7.68
C TRP A 221 12.72 -7.48 -8.08
N LEU A 222 13.24 -6.96 -9.19
CA LEU A 222 12.88 -5.68 -9.78
C LEU A 222 12.64 -5.87 -11.28
N ASP A 223 11.47 -5.47 -11.76
CA ASP A 223 11.15 -5.44 -13.18
C ASP A 223 11.09 -3.97 -13.63
N PRO A 224 12.04 -3.52 -14.49
CA PRO A 224 12.10 -2.14 -14.91
C PRO A 224 11.01 -1.76 -15.93
N ASP A 225 10.43 -2.75 -16.63
CA ASP A 225 9.38 -2.55 -17.63
C ASP A 225 7.97 -2.65 -17.02
N ASN A 226 7.82 -3.42 -15.94
CA ASN A 226 6.56 -3.57 -15.20
C ASN A 226 6.74 -3.18 -13.72
N ARG A 227 6.97 -1.89 -13.49
CA ARG A 227 7.27 -1.34 -12.16
C ARG A 227 6.05 -1.46 -11.27
N GLN A 228 6.18 -2.17 -10.16
CA GLN A 228 5.06 -2.46 -9.26
C GLN A 228 4.67 -1.23 -8.45
N PHE A 229 5.64 -0.33 -8.17
CA PHE A 229 5.44 0.78 -7.25
C PHE A 229 5.64 2.17 -7.88
N THR A 230 6.59 2.33 -8.82
CA THR A 230 6.94 3.65 -9.40
C THR A 230 6.19 4.03 -10.69
N ASP A 231 5.60 3.08 -11.42
CA ASP A 231 4.82 3.35 -12.64
C ASP A 231 3.71 4.38 -12.42
N MET A 232 3.09 4.30 -11.24
CA MET A 232 1.94 5.11 -10.86
C MET A 232 2.34 6.56 -10.52
N ARG A 233 3.57 6.78 -10.05
CA ARG A 233 4.14 8.10 -9.74
C ARG A 233 4.49 8.88 -11.00
N MET A 234 4.92 8.22 -12.07
CA MET A 234 5.24 8.90 -13.34
C MET A 234 4.00 9.38 -14.09
N ALA A 235 2.88 8.64 -14.00
CA ALA A 235 1.62 9.07 -14.59
C ALA A 235 1.10 10.38 -13.95
N SER A 236 1.14 10.47 -12.61
CA SER A 236 0.75 11.69 -11.89
C SER A 236 1.76 12.83 -12.03
N VAL A 237 3.07 12.55 -12.06
CA VAL A 237 4.10 13.57 -12.32
C VAL A 237 3.97 14.15 -13.73
N ARG A 238 3.67 13.35 -14.78
CA ARG A 238 3.46 13.88 -16.14
C ARG A 238 2.26 14.82 -16.25
N GLU A 239 1.23 14.64 -15.43
CA GLU A 239 0.05 15.52 -15.40
C GLU A 239 0.29 16.82 -14.61
N VAL A 240 1.27 16.84 -13.69
CA VAL A 240 1.53 17.96 -12.76
C VAL A 240 2.88 18.67 -13.03
N ALA A 241 3.74 18.10 -13.88
CA ALA A 241 5.11 18.55 -14.14
C ALA A 241 5.30 20.00 -14.61
N PRO A 242 4.42 20.63 -15.41
CA PRO A 242 4.63 22.01 -15.84
C PRO A 242 4.69 23.00 -14.68
N ASP A 243 3.90 22.76 -13.62
CA ASP A 243 3.73 23.70 -12.52
C ASP A 243 4.79 23.56 -11.41
N ARG A 244 5.51 22.42 -11.34
CA ARG A 244 6.40 22.06 -10.22
C ARG A 244 7.90 22.25 -10.49
N LEU A 245 8.33 22.50 -11.72
CA LEU A 245 9.74 22.71 -12.07
C LEU A 245 10.35 23.96 -11.40
N ALA A 246 9.53 24.97 -11.14
CA ALA A 246 9.94 26.20 -10.46
C ALA A 246 10.14 26.03 -8.95
N GLU A 247 9.48 25.06 -8.32
CA GLU A 247 9.60 24.78 -6.89
C GLU A 247 10.80 23.85 -6.58
N LEU A 248 11.22 23.03 -7.55
CA LEU A 248 12.23 21.97 -7.39
C LEU A 248 13.62 22.44 -6.94
N CYS A 249 13.98 23.72 -7.09
CA CYS A 249 15.26 24.26 -6.62
C CYS A 249 15.33 24.52 -5.10
N GLU A 250 14.19 24.55 -4.40
CA GLU A 250 14.13 24.74 -2.93
C GLU A 250 14.04 23.41 -2.15
N ILE A 251 13.83 22.28 -2.86
CA ILE A 251 13.34 20.99 -2.33
C ILE A 251 14.42 20.08 -1.70
N ASP A 252 15.72 20.32 -1.95
CA ASP A 252 16.81 19.43 -1.48
C ASP A 252 16.92 19.30 0.06
N ARG A 253 16.28 20.18 0.83
CA ARG A 253 16.22 20.12 2.31
C ARG A 253 14.98 19.39 2.88
N ALA A 254 13.97 19.07 2.07
CA ALA A 254 12.66 18.55 2.50
C ALA A 254 12.50 17.02 2.35
N HIS A 255 13.58 16.28 2.08
CA HIS A 255 13.55 14.85 1.70
C HIS A 255 12.96 13.86 2.72
N ALA A 256 12.74 14.27 3.98
CA ALA A 256 12.03 13.46 4.98
C ALA A 256 10.49 13.61 4.96
N GLU A 257 9.96 14.64 4.29
CA GLU A 257 8.51 14.85 4.07
C GLU A 257 8.02 14.11 2.82
N ILE A 258 8.92 13.85 1.86
CA ILE A 258 8.66 13.16 0.58
C ILE A 258 8.10 11.73 0.75
N TYR A 259 8.38 11.04 1.87
CA TYR A 259 7.80 9.72 2.15
C TYR A 259 6.37 9.80 2.70
N ARG A 260 5.95 10.94 3.29
CA ARG A 260 4.59 11.19 3.80
C ARG A 260 3.65 11.75 2.73
N GLU A 261 4.18 12.20 1.59
CA GLU A 261 3.44 12.87 0.51
C GLU A 261 3.23 12.01 -0.76
N ALA A 262 3.54 10.71 -0.72
CA ALA A 262 3.42 9.83 -1.89
C ALA A 262 1.93 9.53 -2.25
N PRO A 263 1.49 9.75 -3.51
CA PRO A 263 0.10 9.53 -3.92
C PRO A 263 -0.31 8.04 -3.94
N PHE A 264 -1.56 7.77 -3.56
CA PHE A 264 -2.16 6.43 -3.49
C PHE A 264 -2.42 5.81 -4.86
N CYS A 265 -2.09 4.52 -5.03
CA CYS A 265 -2.38 3.75 -6.24
C CYS A 265 -3.89 3.58 -6.51
N GLU A 266 -4.33 3.92 -7.72
CA GLU A 266 -5.68 3.60 -8.21
C GLU A 266 -5.66 2.28 -8.98
N PRO A 267 -6.60 1.36 -8.72
CA PRO A 267 -6.73 0.11 -9.47
C PRO A 267 -7.11 0.37 -10.94
N ARG A 268 -6.48 -0.35 -11.88
CA ARG A 268 -6.50 -0.01 -13.33
C ARG A 268 -7.88 -0.13 -14.01
N GLU A 269 -8.84 -0.89 -13.46
CA GLU A 269 -10.13 -1.15 -14.15
C GLU A 269 -11.40 -1.29 -13.25
N GLY A 270 -11.31 -1.16 -11.93
CA GLY A 270 -12.38 -1.62 -11.01
C GLY A 270 -13.73 -0.89 -11.15
N ALA A 271 -13.69 0.36 -11.62
CA ALA A 271 -14.85 1.20 -11.88
C ALA A 271 -15.84 0.66 -12.91
N SER A 272 -15.37 -0.13 -13.89
CA SER A 272 -16.20 -0.58 -15.02
C SER A 272 -16.85 -1.93 -14.71
N ARG A 273 -16.13 -2.83 -14.02
CA ARG A 273 -16.67 -4.14 -13.62
C ARG A 273 -17.75 -4.03 -12.53
N LEU A 274 -17.60 -3.13 -11.56
CA LEU A 274 -18.66 -2.86 -10.57
C LEU A 274 -19.96 -2.37 -11.25
N ARG A 275 -19.85 -1.49 -12.25
CA ARG A 275 -21.00 -1.01 -13.04
C ARG A 275 -21.65 -2.13 -13.86
N GLU A 276 -20.87 -3.04 -14.43
CA GLU A 276 -21.42 -4.21 -15.12
C GLU A 276 -22.11 -5.20 -14.17
N ILE A 277 -21.57 -5.41 -12.98
CA ILE A 277 -22.16 -6.29 -11.97
C ILE A 277 -23.48 -5.70 -11.45
N LEU A 278 -23.51 -4.40 -11.13
CA LEU A 278 -24.72 -3.69 -10.71
C LEU A 278 -25.78 -3.63 -11.82
N ALA A 279 -25.37 -3.58 -13.09
CA ALA A 279 -26.29 -3.62 -14.24
C ALA A 279 -26.87 -5.02 -14.52
N ARG A 280 -26.22 -6.08 -14.02
CA ARG A 280 -26.59 -7.49 -14.27
C ARG A 280 -27.32 -8.16 -13.11
N SER A 281 -27.39 -7.53 -11.94
CA SER A 281 -28.05 -8.09 -10.76
C SER A 281 -29.36 -7.36 -10.47
N HIS A 282 -30.49 -8.05 -10.65
CA HIS A 282 -31.80 -7.62 -10.16
C HIS A 282 -31.80 -7.67 -8.63
N PHE A 283 -31.18 -6.68 -7.99
CA PHE A 283 -31.40 -6.40 -6.57
C PHE A 283 -32.77 -5.72 -6.45
N SER A 284 -33.76 -6.52 -6.06
CA SER A 284 -35.08 -6.06 -5.59
C SER A 284 -35.15 -6.04 -4.07
#